data_AF-A0A2S5FAG1-F1
#
_entry.id   AF-A0A2S5FAG1-F1
#
_cell.length_a   1.000
_cell.length_b   1.000
_cell.length_c   1.000
_cell.angle_alpha   90.00
_cell.angle_beta   90.00
_cell.angle_gamma   90.00
#
_symmetry.space_group_name_H-M   'P 1'
#
loop_
_entity.id
_entity.type
_entity.pdbx_description
1 polymer ?
#
loop_
_entity_poly.entity_id
_entity_poly.type
_entity_poly.pdbx_seq_one_letter_code
_entity_poly.pdbx_strand_id
1 'polypeptide(L)'
;MNLSLVSQNVSGASEGLLAILRSSPEYGDHFAHISVTPLTEWQPAKAEAAILLIDGDTPWQDAGFIRGEDDAIGLPVLPLLIRKGDKDLTICGPDVRDPRFYFVSNGIVLEESELADPSCSRVLLRKLESYFPLLSRLILLRQRKSAVVLN
;
A
#
# COMPACT_ATOMS: atom_id res chain seq x y z
N MET A 1 -1.19 14.57 -2.32
CA MET A 1 -1.35 13.13 -2.59
C MET A 1 -1.11 12.39 -1.30
N ASN A 2 -1.90 11.38 -1.01
CA ASN A 2 -1.82 10.64 0.26
C ASN A 2 -1.35 9.21 -0.01
N LEU A 3 -0.61 8.65 0.94
CA LEU A 3 -0.23 7.24 0.96
C LEU A 3 -0.80 6.60 2.23
N SER A 4 -1.69 5.62 2.08
CA SER A 4 -2.25 4.91 3.23
C SER A 4 -1.51 3.60 3.44
N LEU A 5 -1.06 3.32 4.67
CA LEU A 5 -0.59 2.01 5.06
C LEU A 5 -1.77 1.24 5.64
N VAL A 6 -2.37 0.38 4.83
CA VAL A 6 -3.61 -0.32 5.17
C VAL A 6 -3.27 -1.67 5.78
N SER A 7 -3.70 -1.92 7.01
CA SER A 7 -3.44 -3.19 7.69
C SER A 7 -4.74 -3.88 8.11
N GLN A 8 -4.78 -5.20 7.96
CA GLN A 8 -5.85 -6.03 8.54
C GLN A 8 -5.79 -6.07 10.06
N ASN A 9 -4.59 -5.96 10.62
CA ASN A 9 -4.35 -5.95 12.05
C ASN A 9 -3.29 -4.89 12.35
N VAL A 10 -3.69 -3.77 12.95
CA VAL A 10 -2.74 -2.71 13.33
C VAL A 10 -1.85 -3.28 14.44
N SER A 11 -0.60 -3.55 14.08
CA SER A 11 0.39 -4.23 14.91
C SER A 11 1.69 -3.43 14.99
N GLY A 12 2.63 -3.86 15.84
CA GLY A 12 3.96 -3.26 15.91
C GLY A 12 4.69 -3.25 14.56
N ALA A 13 4.40 -4.21 13.69
CA ALA A 13 4.96 -4.26 12.34
C ALA A 13 4.42 -3.13 11.44
N SER A 14 3.12 -2.80 11.54
CA SER A 14 2.53 -1.67 10.81
C SER A 14 3.08 -0.32 11.28
N GLU A 15 3.27 -0.15 12.59
CA GLU A 15 3.87 1.06 13.17
C GLU A 15 5.37 1.18 12.84
N GLY A 16 6.11 0.07 12.89
CA GLY A 16 7.52 0.02 12.48
C GLY A 16 7.70 0.40 11.01
N LEU A 17 6.84 -0.12 10.14
CA LEU A 17 6.84 0.25 8.73
C LEU A 17 6.47 1.71 8.49
N LEU A 18 5.48 2.24 9.22
CA LEU A 18 5.15 3.66 9.18
C LEU A 18 6.35 4.54 9.56
N ALA A 19 7.08 4.17 10.62
CA ALA A 19 8.28 4.86 11.05
C ALA A 19 9.38 4.82 9.97
N ILE A 20 9.58 3.66 9.33
CA ILE A 20 10.52 3.51 8.21
C ILE A 20 10.13 4.42 7.05
N LEU A 21 8.87 4.40 6.63
CA LEU A 21 8.38 5.23 5.52
C LEU A 21 8.52 6.73 5.82
N ARG A 22 8.25 7.15 7.06
CA ARG A 22 8.43 8.55 7.50
C ARG A 22 9.89 8.99 7.60
N SER A 23 10.82 8.04 7.67
CA SER A 23 12.26 8.34 7.63
C SER A 23 12.79 8.57 6.20
N SER A 24 11.98 8.27 5.17
CA SER A 24 12.34 8.52 3.78
C SER A 24 12.42 10.03 3.49
N PRO A 25 13.53 10.52 2.90
CA PRO A 25 13.58 11.87 2.36
C PRO A 25 12.69 12.01 1.11
N GLU A 26 12.55 10.94 0.30
CA GLU A 26 11.79 10.94 -0.96
C GLU A 26 10.27 10.90 -0.74
N TYR A 27 9.82 10.44 0.42
CA TYR A 27 8.39 10.42 0.76
C TYR A 27 7.75 11.81 0.59
N GLY A 28 8.41 12.88 1.05
CA GLY A 28 7.90 14.25 1.00
C GLY A 28 7.79 14.84 -0.41
N ASP A 29 8.55 14.30 -1.36
CA ASP A 29 8.51 14.73 -2.77
C ASP A 29 7.29 14.17 -3.50
N HIS A 30 6.73 13.05 -3.02
CA HIS A 30 5.63 12.33 -3.66
C HIS A 30 4.31 12.39 -2.88
N PHE A 31 4.37 12.41 -1.55
CA PHE A 31 3.21 12.30 -0.69
C PHE A 31 3.25 13.35 0.43
N ALA A 32 2.09 13.94 0.70
CA ALA A 32 1.95 14.93 1.76
C ALA A 32 1.59 14.29 3.11
N HIS A 33 0.86 13.17 3.09
CA HIS A 33 0.42 12.48 4.29
C HIS A 33 0.57 10.95 4.19
N ILE A 34 1.02 10.34 5.28
CA ILE A 34 1.05 8.90 5.51
C ILE A 34 0.53 8.54 6.89
N SER A 35 -0.42 7.62 6.90
CA SER A 35 -1.10 7.10 8.09
C SER A 35 -1.27 5.59 7.99
N VAL A 36 -1.28 4.93 9.16
CA VAL A 36 -1.78 3.56 9.27
C VAL A 36 -3.31 3.62 9.36
N THR A 37 -3.99 2.79 8.59
CA THR A 37 -5.44 2.71 8.58
C THR A 37 -5.88 1.25 8.66
N PRO A 38 -6.75 0.88 9.62
CA PRO A 38 -7.36 -0.45 9.64
C PRO A 38 -8.13 -0.71 8.34
N LEU A 39 -8.02 -1.93 7.79
CA LEU A 39 -8.70 -2.32 6.55
C LEU A 39 -10.22 -2.05 6.61
N THR A 40 -10.84 -2.30 7.77
CA THR A 40 -12.28 -2.11 8.02
C THR A 40 -12.73 -0.65 8.03
N GLU A 41 -11.80 0.28 8.27
CA GLU A 41 -12.07 1.72 8.34
C GLU A 41 -11.59 2.44 7.08
N TRP A 42 -10.96 1.71 6.16
CA TRP A 42 -10.28 2.30 5.03
C TRP A 42 -11.27 2.76 3.96
N GLN A 43 -11.38 4.08 3.80
CA GLN A 43 -12.14 4.73 2.73
C GLN A 43 -11.19 5.61 1.90
N PRO A 44 -10.56 5.05 0.85
CA PRO A 44 -9.50 5.74 0.14
C PRO A 44 -10.04 6.95 -0.62
N ALA A 45 -9.34 8.07 -0.49
CA ALA A 45 -9.63 9.26 -1.27
C ALA A 45 -9.24 9.07 -2.75
N LYS A 46 -9.78 9.93 -3.62
CA LYS A 46 -9.42 9.94 -5.05
C LYS A 46 -7.93 10.25 -5.28
N ALA A 47 -7.34 11.02 -4.37
CA ALA A 47 -5.95 11.48 -4.39
C ALA A 47 -5.00 10.58 -3.58
N GLU A 48 -5.32 9.29 -3.48
CA GLU A 48 -4.68 8.35 -2.58
C GLU A 48 -4.09 7.16 -3.34
N ALA A 49 -2.96 6.67 -2.83
CA ALA A 49 -2.42 5.35 -3.10
C ALA A 49 -2.29 4.61 -1.76
N ALA A 50 -2.14 3.29 -1.80
CA ALA A 50 -1.97 2.52 -0.57
C ALA A 50 -0.91 1.44 -0.65
N ILE A 51 -0.32 1.15 0.51
CA ILE A 51 0.42 -0.07 0.76
C ILE A 51 -0.53 -1.02 1.48
N LEU A 52 -0.80 -2.17 0.89
CA LEU A 52 -1.66 -3.19 1.48
C LEU A 52 -0.78 -4.13 2.30
N LEU A 53 -0.83 -3.97 3.62
CA LEU A 53 -0.08 -4.78 4.56
C LEU A 53 -0.83 -6.07 4.87
N ILE A 54 -0.23 -7.18 4.44
CA ILE A 54 -0.73 -8.53 4.64
C ILE A 54 0.08 -9.12 5.79
N ASP A 55 -0.58 -9.40 6.91
CA ASP A 55 0.05 -10.07 8.03
C ASP A 55 0.08 -11.59 7.77
N GLY A 56 1.19 -12.23 8.17
CA GLY A 56 1.50 -13.65 8.06
C GLY A 56 0.36 -14.58 8.48
N ASP A 57 -0.43 -14.13 9.43
CA ASP A 57 -1.35 -14.98 10.17
C ASP A 57 -2.79 -14.93 9.63
N THR A 58 -3.10 -13.99 8.73
CA THR A 58 -4.49 -13.76 8.27
C THR A 58 -4.59 -13.60 6.75
N PRO A 59 -5.45 -14.42 6.09
CA PRO A 59 -5.77 -14.22 4.67
C PRO A 59 -6.33 -12.82 4.41
N TRP A 60 -6.05 -12.27 3.24
CA TRP A 60 -6.61 -10.97 2.83
C TRP A 60 -8.13 -10.99 2.79
N GLN A 61 -8.75 -10.05 3.50
CA GLN A 61 -10.19 -9.85 3.48
C GLN A 61 -10.59 -8.76 2.48
N ASP A 62 -11.82 -8.84 1.96
CA ASP A 62 -12.34 -7.77 1.13
C ASP A 62 -12.50 -6.49 1.96
N ALA A 63 -11.87 -5.40 1.54
CA ALA A 63 -11.94 -4.10 2.17
C ALA A 63 -13.34 -3.45 2.11
N GLY A 64 -14.25 -4.01 1.31
CA GLY A 64 -15.54 -3.39 1.01
C GLY A 64 -15.41 -2.08 0.22
N PHE A 65 -14.21 -1.78 -0.29
CA PHE A 65 -13.96 -0.61 -1.11
C PHE A 65 -14.82 -0.67 -2.37
N ILE A 66 -15.48 0.44 -2.71
CA ILE A 66 -16.26 0.57 -3.93
C ILE A 66 -15.50 1.52 -4.85
N ARG A 67 -15.15 1.02 -6.04
CA ARG A 67 -14.54 1.83 -7.09
C ARG A 67 -15.54 2.89 -7.55
N GLY A 68 -15.09 4.14 -7.72
CA GLY A 68 -15.95 5.18 -8.28
C GLY A 68 -16.34 4.84 -9.73
N GLU A 69 -17.57 5.15 -10.12
CA GLU A 69 -18.08 4.85 -11.47
C GLU A 69 -17.21 5.48 -12.59
N ASP A 70 -16.61 6.65 -12.32
CA ASP A 70 -15.75 7.39 -13.26
C ASP A 70 -14.25 7.02 -13.17
N ASP A 71 -13.86 6.11 -12.28
CA ASP A 71 -12.46 5.74 -12.12
C ASP A 71 -12.03 4.84 -13.28
N ALA A 72 -11.42 5.39 -14.32
CA ALA A 72 -10.87 4.59 -15.42
C ALA A 72 -9.62 3.78 -15.01
N ILE A 73 -8.96 4.15 -13.90
CA ILE A 73 -7.81 3.47 -13.31
C ILE A 73 -8.18 3.11 -11.87
N GLY A 74 -7.98 1.86 -11.47
CA GLY A 74 -8.18 1.42 -10.09
C GLY A 74 -7.27 2.17 -9.11
N LEU A 75 -7.55 2.03 -7.82
CA LEU A 75 -6.74 2.62 -6.76
C LEU A 75 -5.31 2.06 -6.83
N PRO A 76 -4.26 2.90 -6.95
CA PRO A 76 -2.89 2.43 -6.99
C PRO A 76 -2.48 1.80 -5.67
N VAL A 77 -2.07 0.52 -5.71
CA VAL A 77 -1.73 -0.23 -4.50
C VAL A 77 -0.43 -1.01 -4.64
N LEU A 78 0.31 -1.07 -3.54
CA LEU A 78 1.52 -1.88 -3.38
C LEU A 78 1.26 -2.96 -2.31
N PRO A 79 1.14 -4.24 -2.68
CA PRO A 79 1.01 -5.31 -1.71
C PRO A 79 2.35 -5.59 -1.01
N LEU A 80 2.31 -5.71 0.31
CA LEU A 80 3.44 -6.02 1.17
C LEU A 80 3.04 -7.09 2.19
N LEU A 81 3.67 -8.25 2.10
CA LEU A 81 3.48 -9.39 2.99
C LEU A 81 4.58 -9.40 4.05
N ILE A 82 4.18 -9.45 5.33
CA ILE A 82 5.07 -9.69 6.46
C ILE A 82 4.93 -11.14 6.90
N ARG A 83 6.02 -11.89 6.85
CA ARG A 83 6.08 -13.29 7.33
C ARG A 83 6.54 -13.34 8.78
N LYS A 84 5.84 -14.14 9.59
CA LYS A 84 6.20 -14.42 10.98
C LYS A 84 6.76 -15.83 11.11
N GLY A 85 7.97 -16.04 10.61
CA GLY A 85 8.78 -17.25 10.88
C GLY A 85 8.30 -18.57 10.27
N ASP A 86 7.00 -18.74 10.00
CA ASP A 86 6.43 -19.91 9.34
C ASP A 86 6.45 -19.71 7.83
N LYS A 87 7.34 -20.46 7.17
CA LYS A 87 7.60 -20.38 5.72
C LYS A 87 6.58 -21.16 4.91
N ASP A 88 5.78 -22.01 5.55
CA ASP A 88 4.83 -22.91 4.91
C ASP A 88 3.41 -22.32 4.85
N LEU A 89 3.16 -21.17 5.48
CA LEU A 89 1.90 -20.44 5.39
C LEU A 89 1.66 -19.92 3.95
N THR A 90 0.76 -20.60 3.22
CA THR A 90 0.17 -20.09 1.99
C THR A 90 -0.86 -19.02 2.31
N ILE A 91 -0.41 -17.78 2.44
CA ILE A 91 -1.29 -16.63 2.70
C ILE A 91 -1.81 -16.10 1.37
N CYS A 92 -3.12 -16.05 1.25
CA CYS A 92 -3.78 -15.46 0.09
C CYS A 92 -3.79 -13.94 0.26
N GLY A 93 -3.04 -13.24 -0.59
CA GLY A 93 -3.13 -11.78 -0.74
C GLY A 93 -4.40 -11.35 -1.50
N PRO A 94 -4.58 -10.04 -1.73
CA PRO A 94 -5.68 -9.53 -2.55
C PRO A 94 -5.66 -10.13 -3.95
N ASP A 95 -6.85 -10.36 -4.54
CA ASP A 95 -6.96 -10.81 -5.92
C ASP A 95 -6.42 -9.73 -6.87
N VAL A 96 -5.32 -10.02 -7.55
CA VAL A 96 -4.65 -9.08 -8.49
C VAL A 96 -5.53 -8.69 -9.68
N ARG A 97 -6.61 -9.45 -9.92
CA ARG A 97 -7.58 -9.20 -11.00
C ARG A 97 -8.70 -8.27 -10.56
N ASP A 98 -8.75 -7.90 -9.29
CA ASP A 98 -9.76 -6.99 -8.76
C ASP A 98 -9.66 -5.61 -9.43
N PRO A 99 -10.65 -5.20 -10.24
CA PRO A 99 -10.59 -3.96 -11.01
C PRO A 99 -10.64 -2.70 -10.15
N ARG A 100 -10.98 -2.84 -8.86
CA ARG A 100 -10.94 -1.73 -7.89
C ARG A 100 -9.51 -1.25 -7.64
N PHE A 101 -8.54 -2.13 -7.82
CA PHE A 101 -7.14 -1.86 -7.53
C PHE A 101 -6.28 -1.84 -8.79
N TYR A 102 -5.18 -1.12 -8.72
CA TYR A 102 -4.10 -1.14 -9.71
C TYR A 102 -2.81 -1.54 -9.00
N PHE A 103 -2.44 -2.81 -9.09
CA PHE A 103 -1.26 -3.36 -8.43
C PHE A 103 0.02 -2.94 -9.14
N VAL A 104 0.91 -2.26 -8.42
CA VAL A 104 2.20 -1.79 -8.98
C VAL A 104 3.34 -2.80 -8.85
N SER A 105 3.11 -3.89 -8.12
CA SER A 105 4.04 -5.01 -7.99
C SER A 105 3.28 -6.31 -7.75
N ASN A 106 3.96 -7.45 -7.93
CA ASN A 106 3.43 -8.77 -7.61
C ASN A 106 3.42 -9.08 -6.10
N GLY A 107 3.77 -8.11 -5.25
CA GLY A 107 3.97 -8.31 -3.82
C GLY A 107 5.43 -8.20 -3.43
N ILE A 108 5.67 -7.48 -2.33
CA ILE A 108 6.93 -7.51 -1.61
C ILE A 108 6.75 -8.46 -0.44
N VAL A 109 7.66 -9.41 -0.26
CA VAL A 109 7.71 -10.26 0.93
C VAL A 109 8.82 -9.73 1.84
N LEU A 110 8.54 -9.65 3.13
CA LEU A 110 9.41 -9.15 4.18
C LEU A 110 9.27 -10.08 5.39
N GLU A 111 10.37 -10.42 6.05
CA GLU A 111 10.30 -11.13 7.33
C GLU A 111 10.10 -10.13 8.47
N GLU A 112 9.30 -10.48 9.49
CA GLU A 112 9.06 -9.57 10.64
C GLU A 112 10.37 -9.18 11.34
N SER A 113 11.33 -10.11 11.41
CA SER A 113 12.67 -9.84 11.94
C SER A 113 13.46 -8.77 11.17
N GLU A 114 13.18 -8.60 9.86
CA GLU A 114 13.83 -7.58 9.03
C GLU A 114 13.32 -6.16 9.33
N LEU A 115 12.13 -6.00 9.93
CA LEU A 115 11.66 -4.71 10.43
C LEU A 115 12.41 -4.26 11.68
N ALA A 116 12.90 -5.20 12.49
CA ALA A 116 13.65 -4.89 13.71
C ALA A 116 15.11 -4.54 13.44
N ASP A 117 15.69 -4.97 12.31
CA ASP A 117 17.08 -4.68 11.94
C ASP A 117 17.21 -3.33 11.20
N PRO A 118 17.98 -2.36 11.72
CA PRO A 118 18.27 -1.06 11.08
C PRO A 118 18.87 -1.16 9.66
N SER A 119 19.60 -2.24 9.37
CA SER A 119 20.25 -2.45 8.06
C SER A 119 19.23 -2.92 7.03
N CYS A 120 18.38 -3.88 7.40
CA CYS A 120 17.31 -4.40 6.55
C CYS A 120 16.24 -3.34 6.27
N SER A 121 15.91 -2.53 7.28
CA SER A 121 14.95 -1.43 7.14
C SER A 121 15.40 -0.36 6.13
N ARG A 122 16.71 -0.11 5.95
CA ARG A 122 17.20 0.77 4.85
C ARG A 122 17.01 0.15 3.47
N VAL A 123 17.24 -1.16 3.33
CA VAL A 123 17.04 -1.86 2.05
C VAL A 123 15.55 -1.87 1.69
N LEU A 124 14.70 -2.15 2.68
CA LEU A 124 13.26 -2.06 2.55
C LEU A 124 12.81 -0.65 2.13
N LEU A 125 13.33 0.39 2.80
CA LEU A 125 13.03 1.77 2.48
C LEU A 125 13.35 2.09 1.01
N ARG A 126 14.55 1.78 0.53
CA ARG A 126 14.94 1.98 -0.88
C ARG A 126 14.03 1.24 -1.85
N LYS A 127 13.62 0.03 -1.47
CA LYS A 127 12.70 -0.77 -2.28
C LYS A 127 11.33 -0.09 -2.36
N LEU A 128 10.80 0.43 -1.26
CA LEU A 128 9.52 1.16 -1.21
C LEU A 128 9.60 2.49 -1.97
N GLU A 129 10.69 3.24 -1.81
CA GLU A 129 10.98 4.50 -2.50
C GLU A 129 10.92 4.33 -4.02
N SER A 130 11.45 3.22 -4.55
CA SER A 130 11.40 2.93 -5.99
C SER A 130 9.98 2.89 -6.60
N TYR A 131 8.94 2.69 -5.77
CA TYR A 131 7.54 2.70 -6.19
C TYR A 131 6.86 4.07 -6.02
N PHE A 132 7.43 5.02 -5.26
CA PHE A 132 6.78 6.32 -5.01
C PHE A 132 6.53 7.14 -6.29
N PRO A 133 7.45 7.22 -7.26
CA PRO A 133 7.19 7.91 -8.53
C PRO A 133 6.05 7.26 -9.32
N LEU A 134 5.95 5.93 -9.28
CA LEU A 134 4.91 5.18 -9.99
C LEU A 134 3.54 5.39 -9.34
N LEU A 135 3.45 5.24 -8.02
CA LEU A 135 2.22 5.45 -7.26
C LEU A 135 1.70 6.89 -7.42
N SER A 136 2.58 7.89 -7.27
CA SER A 136 2.22 9.30 -7.46
C SER A 136 1.72 9.58 -8.88
N ARG A 137 2.38 9.05 -9.91
CA ARG A 137 1.94 9.21 -11.30
C ARG A 137 0.59 8.57 -11.57
N LEU A 138 0.33 7.39 -10.99
CA LEU A 138 -0.97 6.72 -11.14
C LEU A 138 -2.10 7.49 -10.46
N ILE A 139 -1.85 8.09 -9.30
CA ILE A 139 -2.81 9.01 -8.65
C ILE A 139 -3.14 10.17 -9.60
N LEU A 140 -2.13 10.82 -10.18
CA LEU A 140 -2.34 11.94 -11.10
C LEU A 140 -3.14 11.53 -12.34
N LEU A 141 -2.90 10.33 -12.89
CA LEU A 141 -3.66 9.81 -14.03
C LEU A 141 -5.12 9.52 -13.67
N ARG A 142 -5.36 8.93 -12.49
CA ARG A 142 -6.70 8.68 -11.96
C ARG A 142 -7.48 9.98 -11.75
N GLN A 143 -6.82 11.03 -11.25
CA GLN A 143 -7.44 12.36 -11.08
C GLN A 143 -7.79 13.03 -12.41
N ARG A 144 -6.90 12.94 -13.41
CA ARG A 144 -7.09 13.61 -14.71
C ARG A 144 -8.23 13.04 -15.53
N LYS A 145 -8.45 11.72 -15.51
CA LYS A 145 -9.48 11.09 -16.37
C LYS A 145 -10.91 11.44 -15.96
N SER A 146 -11.15 11.74 -14.68
CA SER A 146 -12.47 12.18 -14.23
C SER A 146 -12.77 13.65 -14.56
N ALA A 147 -11.78 14.43 -15.00
CA ALA A 147 -12.01 15.80 -15.48
C ALA A 147 -12.54 15.87 -16.94
N VAL A 148 -12.76 14.72 -17.61
CA VAL A 148 -13.18 14.66 -19.02
C VAL A 148 -14.70 14.51 -19.19
N VAL A 149 -15.50 14.54 -18.12
CA VAL A 149 -16.97 14.63 -18.23
C VAL A 149 -17.41 16.09 -18.07
N LEU A 150 -17.09 16.92 -19.06
CA LEU A 150 -17.72 18.21 -19.30
C LEU A 150 -17.68 18.46 -20.81
N ASN A 151 -18.72 17.97 -21.50
CA ASN A 151 -19.37 18.58 -22.67
C ASN A 151 -20.52 17.68 -23.15
#